data_AF-A6N6V2-F1
#
_entry.id   AF-A6N6V2-F1
#
_cell.length_a   1.000
_cell.length_b   1.000
_cell.length_c   1.000
_cell.angle_alpha   90.00
_cell.angle_beta   90.00
_cell.angle_gamma   90.00
#
_symmetry.space_group_name_H-M   'P 1'
#
loop_
_entity.id
_entity.type
_entity.pdbx_description
1 polymer ?
#
loop_
_entity_poly.entity_id
_entity_poly.type
_entity_poly.pdbx_seq_one_letter_code
_entity_poly.pdbx_strand_id
1 'polypeptide(L)' 'SAGDEVVQVYVRDRVSSVARPVKELKGFRRVHLAAGERKVVEFELGPLAE' A
#
# COMPACT_ATOMS: atom_id res chain seq x y z
N SER A 1 8.55 -22.83 -4.16
CA SER A 1 9.49 -21.97 -4.91
C SER A 1 9.55 -20.61 -4.24
N ALA A 2 10.62 -19.86 -4.45
CA ALA A 2 10.72 -18.45 -4.05
C ALA A 2 10.07 -17.54 -5.11
N GLY A 3 9.70 -16.32 -4.75
CA GLY A 3 9.09 -15.35 -5.65
C GLY A 3 9.14 -13.91 -5.14
N ASP A 4 8.92 -12.97 -6.06
CA ASP A 4 8.77 -11.55 -5.74
C ASP A 4 7.28 -11.18 -5.72
N GLU A 5 6.87 -10.43 -4.71
CA GLU A 5 5.53 -9.90 -4.55
C GLU A 5 5.58 -8.37 -4.45
N VAL A 6 4.61 -7.67 -5.05
CA VAL A 6 4.48 -6.21 -4.93
C VAL A 6 3.30 -5.89 -4.02
N VAL A 7 3.60 -5.58 -2.76
CA VAL A 7 2.60 -5.17 -1.77
C VAL A 7 2.25 -3.71 -2.00
N GLN A 8 0.96 -3.39 -2.12
CA GLN A 8 0.46 -2.04 -2.43
C GLN A 8 -0.53 -1.57 -1.36
N VAL A 9 -0.46 -0.30 -0.97
CA VAL A 9 -1.40 0.32 -0.03
C VAL A 9 -2.21 1.41 -0.72
N TYR A 10 -3.53 1.31 -0.60
CA TYR A 10 -4.48 2.28 -1.15
C TYR A 10 -5.25 2.96 -0.03
N VAL A 11 -5.41 4.27 -0.14
CA VAL A 11 -6.23 5.07 0.78
C VAL A 11 -7.46 5.59 0.03
N ARG A 12 -8.57 5.67 0.75
CA ARG A 12 -9.79 6.33 0.30
C ARG A 12 -10.19 7.37 1.33
N ASP A 13 -10.26 8.62 0.89
CA ASP A 13 -10.88 9.67 1.67
C ASP A 13 -12.42 9.52 1.61
N ARG A 14 -13.05 9.38 2.78
CA ARG A 14 -14.51 9.21 2.90
C ARG A 14 -15.25 10.52 3.15
N VAL A 15 -14.56 11.56 3.58
CA VAL A 15 -15.13 12.85 3.93
C VAL A 15 -14.28 13.92 3.26
N SER A 16 -14.48 14.08 1.97
CA SER A 16 -13.82 15.14 1.19
C SER A 16 -14.86 16.14 0.73
N SER A 17 -14.54 17.43 0.87
CA SER A 17 -15.33 18.54 0.32
C SER A 17 -15.26 18.60 -1.21
N VAL A 18 -14.33 17.86 -1.82
CA VAL A 18 -14.12 17.76 -3.26
C VAL A 18 -14.20 16.32 -3.72
N ALA A 19 -14.53 16.11 -5.00
CA ALA A 19 -14.55 14.76 -5.57
C ALA A 19 -13.12 14.19 -5.63
N ARG A 20 -12.87 13.09 -4.91
CA ARG A 20 -11.60 12.35 -4.91
C ARG A 20 -11.76 10.94 -5.48
N PRO A 21 -10.69 10.33 -6.03
CA PRO A 21 -10.73 8.95 -6.48
C PRO A 21 -11.14 7.99 -5.37
N VAL A 22 -11.89 6.93 -5.72
CA VAL A 22 -12.35 5.92 -4.75
C VAL A 22 -11.18 5.16 -4.11
N LYS A 23 -10.04 5.07 -4.80
CA LYS A 23 -8.80 4.48 -4.29
C LYS A 23 -7.61 5.24 -4.84
N GLU A 24 -6.73 5.70 -3.96
CA GLU A 24 -5.47 6.34 -4.31
C GLU A 24 -4.31 5.47 -3.80
N LEU A 25 -3.40 5.08 -4.69
CA LEU A 25 -2.18 4.36 -4.31
C LEU A 25 -1.29 5.31 -3.51
N LYS A 26 -0.98 4.97 -2.26
CA LYS A 26 -0.11 5.79 -1.39
C LYS A 26 1.27 5.20 -1.19
N GLY A 27 1.47 3.93 -1.54
CA GLY A 27 2.79 3.31 -1.49
C GLY A 27 2.78 1.88 -2.02
N PHE A 28 3.97 1.41 -2.38
CA PHE A 28 4.20 0.01 -2.72
C PHE A 28 5.59 -0.42 -2.26
N ARG A 29 5.75 -1.72 -1.96
CA ARG A 29 7.04 -2.34 -1.66
C ARG A 29 7.11 -3.69 -2.37
N ARG A 30 8.19 -3.90 -3.12
CA ARG A 30 8.52 -5.23 -3.65
C ARG A 30 9.24 -6.03 -2.58
N VAL A 31 8.78 -7.25 -2.31
CA VAL A 31 9.37 -8.16 -1.33
C VAL A 31 9.68 -9.49 -2.00
N HIS A 32 10.92 -9.95 -1.83
CA HIS A 32 11.29 -11.32 -2.16
C HIS A 32 10.94 -12.24 -1.00
N LEU A 33 10.35 -13.40 -1.28
CA LEU A 33 10.01 -14.41 -0.28
C LEU A 33 10.48 -15.80 -0.73
N ALA A 34 11.18 -16.50 0.16
CA ALA A 34 11.38 -17.95 0.03
C ALA A 34 10.08 -18.72 0.30
N ALA A 35 10.04 -19.98 -0.10
CA ALA A 35 8.87 -20.83 0.13
C ALA A 35 8.60 -20.98 1.64
N GLY A 36 7.43 -20.53 2.10
CA GLY A 36 7.03 -20.58 3.51
C GLY A 36 7.56 -19.42 4.38
N GLU A 37 8.36 -18.52 3.82
CA GLU A 37 8.84 -17.32 4.53
C GLU A 37 7.69 -16.33 4.80
N ARG A 38 7.78 -15.61 5.91
CA ARG A 38 6.87 -14.52 6.26
C ARG A 38 7.67 -13.25 6.50
N LYS A 39 7.22 -12.13 5.95
CA LYS A 39 7.78 -10.80 6.20
C LYS A 39 6.69 -9.83 6.64
N VAL A 40 7.03 -8.98 7.59
CA VAL A 40 6.22 -7.81 7.97
C VAL A 40 6.57 -6.67 7.02
N VAL A 41 5.55 -6.02 6.46
CA VAL A 41 5.71 -4.90 5.53
C VAL A 41 5.00 -3.70 6.12
N GLU A 42 5.76 -2.64 6.40
CA GLU A 42 5.27 -1.45 7.06
C GLU A 42 5.21 -0.26 6.08
N PHE A 43 4.10 0.47 6.14
CA PHE A 43 3.89 1.69 5.39
C PHE A 43 3.60 2.81 6.38
N GLU A 44 4.43 3.85 6.36
CA GLU A 44 4.12 5.10 7.03
C GLU A 44 3.24 5.92 6.10
N LEU A 45 2.02 6.22 6.54
CA LEU A 45 1.12 7.10 5.81
C LEU A 45 1.31 8.50 6.37
N GLY A 46 1.85 9.40 5.54
CA GLY A 46 1.86 10.82 5.84
C GLY A 46 0.44 11.39 5.94
N PRO A 47 0.31 12.70 6.25
CA PRO A 47 -1.00 13.36 6.25
C PRO A 47 -1.72 13.13 4.92
N LEU A 48 -3.05 13.08 4.95
CA LEU A 48 -3.86 13.08 3.73
C LEU A 48 -3.45 14.31 2.93
N ALA A 49 -2.81 14.12 1.78
CA ALA A 49 -2.43 15.22 0.92
C ALA A 49 -3.66 16.12 0.66
N GLU A 50 -3.49 17.44 0.80
CA GLU A 50 -4.51 18.45 0.48
C GLU A 50 -4.84 18.46 -1.01
#